data_AF-A0A438H4M6-F1
#
_entry.id   AF-A0A438H4M6-F1
#
_cell.length_a   1.000
_cell.length_b   1.000
_cell.length_c   1.000
_cell.angle_alpha   90.00
_cell.angle_beta   90.00
_cell.angle_gamma   90.00
#
_symmetry.space_group_name_H-M   'P 1'
#
loop_
_entity.id
_entity.type
_entity.pdbx_description
1 polymer ?
#
loop_
_entity_poly.entity_id
_entity_poly.type
_entity_poly.pdbx_seq_one_letter_code
_entity_poly.pdbx_strand_id
1 'polypeptide(L)' 'MEKSGLWGWQCKSSVIAKENCVLQCLSPPCYELVYESDPLEEGEKDFTRSQEYKYCMHR' A
#
# COMPACT_ATOMS: atom_id res chain seq x y z
N MET A 1 -3.48 0.93 -21.60
CA MET A 1 -2.97 -0.16 -20.74
C MET A 1 -3.88 -0.23 -19.53
N GLU A 2 -4.86 -1.13 -19.55
CA GLU A 2 -5.76 -1.36 -18.41
C GLU A 2 -4.91 -1.87 -17.23
N LYS A 3 -4.68 -1.00 -16.24
CA LYS A 3 -3.86 -1.30 -15.04
C LYS A 3 -4.53 -2.31 -14.09
N SER A 4 -5.72 -2.82 -14.40
CA SER A 4 -6.53 -3.63 -13.49
C SER A 4 -6.21 -5.13 -13.52
N GLY A 5 -5.59 -5.64 -14.60
CA GLY A 5 -5.41 -7.09 -14.80
C GLY A 5 -4.14 -7.69 -14.19
N LEU A 6 -3.01 -6.97 -14.27
CA LEU A 6 -1.68 -7.51 -13.88
C LEU A 6 -1.42 -7.41 -12.37
N TRP A 7 -2.03 -6.43 -11.68
CA TRP A 7 -1.91 -6.31 -10.24
C TRP A 7 -2.65 -7.45 -9.51
N GLY A 8 -3.69 -8.03 -10.11
CA GLY A 8 -4.51 -9.05 -9.47
C GLY A 8 -3.76 -10.29 -8.99
N TRP A 9 -2.67 -10.69 -9.66
CA TRP A 9 -1.80 -11.79 -9.21
C TRP A 9 -0.79 -11.33 -8.16
N GLN A 10 -0.17 -10.14 -8.37
CA GLN A 10 0.81 -9.59 -7.43
C GLN A 10 0.18 -9.30 -6.07
N CYS A 11 -1.04 -8.75 -6.01
CA CYS A 11 -1.77 -8.51 -4.77
C CYS A 11 -2.19 -9.78 -4.03
N LYS A 12 -1.97 -10.97 -4.60
CA LYS A 12 -2.31 -12.26 -3.99
C LYS A 12 -1.09 -13.12 -3.67
N SER A 13 0.12 -12.65 -3.96
CA SER A 13 1.35 -13.43 -3.78
C SER A 13 1.69 -13.66 -2.30
N SER A 14 1.33 -12.71 -1.43
CA SER A 14 1.52 -12.80 0.02
C SER A 14 0.51 -11.91 0.76
N VAL A 15 0.46 -12.03 2.09
CA VAL A 15 -0.36 -11.16 2.94
C VAL A 15 0.08 -9.70 2.78
N ILE A 16 1.39 -9.44 2.77
CA ILE A 16 1.93 -8.08 2.68
C ILE A 16 1.75 -7.48 1.29
N ALA A 17 1.82 -8.30 0.23
CA ALA A 17 1.53 -7.82 -1.12
C ALA A 17 0.06 -7.40 -1.26
N LYS A 18 -0.86 -8.14 -0.61
CA LYS A 18 -2.26 -7.75 -0.51
C LYS A 18 -2.43 -6.43 0.22
N GLU A 19 -1.75 -6.24 1.35
CA GLU A 19 -1.83 -5.01 2.14
C GLU A 19 -1.32 -3.79 1.39
N ASN A 20 -0.13 -3.86 0.78
CA ASN A 20 0.40 -2.80 -0.07
C ASN A 20 -0.58 -2.45 -1.20
N CYS A 21 -1.16 -3.45 -1.86
CA CYS A 21 -2.19 -3.22 -2.87
C CYS A 21 -3.46 -2.56 -2.34
N VAL A 22 -3.91 -2.94 -1.13
CA VAL A 22 -5.09 -2.33 -0.51
C VAL A 22 -4.81 -0.87 -0.20
N LEU A 23 -3.65 -0.54 0.37
CA LEU A 23 -3.25 0.84 0.64
C LEU A 23 -3.20 1.65 -0.67
N GLN A 24 -2.51 1.16 -1.67
CA GLN A 24 -2.42 1.84 -2.97
C GLN A 24 -3.79 1.98 -3.66
N CYS A 25 -4.70 1.02 -3.48
CA CYS A 25 -6.06 1.10 -4.00
C CYS A 25 -6.93 2.13 -3.26
N LEU A 26 -6.79 2.21 -1.93
CA LEU A 26 -7.56 3.14 -1.10
C LEU A 26 -7.18 4.59 -1.38
N SER A 27 -5.89 4.89 -1.51
CA SER A 27 -5.40 6.21 -1.91
C SER A 27 -4.02 6.11 -2.54
N PRO A 28 -3.94 6.07 -3.88
CA PRO A 28 -2.66 6.14 -4.60
C PRO A 28 -1.75 7.29 -4.13
N PRO A 29 -2.22 8.56 -4.00
CA PRO A 29 -1.33 9.66 -3.63
C PRO A 29 -0.78 9.54 -2.19
N CYS A 30 -1.56 9.01 -1.24
CA CYS A 30 -1.06 8.79 0.11
C CYS A 30 -0.10 7.59 0.17
N TYR A 31 -0.31 6.57 -0.66
CA TYR A 31 0.61 5.45 -0.75
C TYR A 31 1.95 5.87 -1.35
N GLU A 32 1.93 6.65 -2.44
CA GLU A 32 3.14 7.20 -3.05
C GLU A 32 3.93 8.07 -2.06
N LEU A 33 3.23 8.89 -1.27
CA LEU A 33 3.89 9.74 -0.27
C LEU A 33 4.55 8.96 0.87
N VAL A 34 3.94 7.85 1.31
CA VAL A 34 4.32 7.19 2.57
C VAL A 34 5.09 5.88 2.36
N TYR A 35 4.79 5.15 1.29
CA TYR A 35 5.22 3.74 1.11
C TYR A 35 5.88 3.44 -0.25
N GLU A 36 5.82 4.29 -1.27
CA GLU A 36 6.40 3.94 -2.60
C GLU A 36 7.91 3.68 -2.55
N SER A 37 8.66 4.48 -1.78
CA SER A 37 10.11 4.31 -1.65
C SER A 37 10.51 3.10 -0.80
N ASP A 38 9.63 2.71 0.12
CA ASP A 38 9.89 1.67 1.12
C ASP A 38 8.59 0.93 1.44
N PRO A 39 8.14 0.02 0.54
CA PRO A 39 6.89 -0.70 0.72
C PRO A 39 6.92 -1.58 1.97
N LEU A 40 5.73 -1.91 2.49
CA LEU A 40 5.66 -2.75 3.68
C LEU A 40 6.29 -4.14 3.43
N GLU A 41 7.07 -4.61 4.39
CA GLU A 41 7.75 -5.91 4.35
C GLU A 41 7.04 -6.98 5.21
N GLU A 42 7.31 -8.26 4.92
CA GLU A 42 6.67 -9.35 5.64
C GLU A 42 7.12 -9.42 7.12
N GLY A 43 6.15 -9.33 8.04
CA GLY A 43 6.41 -9.30 9.48
C GLY A 43 6.74 -7.91 10.04
N GLU A 44 6.73 -6.87 9.20
CA GLU A 44 6.96 -5.50 9.63
C GLU A 44 5.86 -5.00 10.57
N LYS A 45 6.26 -4.24 11.60
CA LYS A 45 5.34 -3.51 12.48
C LYS A 45 5.50 -2.01 12.26
N ASP A 46 4.71 -1.48 11.35
CA ASP A 46 4.77 -0.08 10.97
C ASP A 46 3.69 0.77 11.69
N PHE A 47 3.99 1.20 12.91
CA PHE A 47 3.07 2.03 13.69
C PHE A 47 3.09 3.50 13.29
N THR A 48 4.25 4.03 12.90
CA THR A 48 4.43 5.46 12.63
C THR A 48 3.87 5.82 11.26
N ARG A 49 4.33 5.15 10.19
CA ARG A 49 3.90 5.51 8.84
C ARG A 49 2.44 5.15 8.59
N SER A 50 1.91 4.13 9.28
CA SER A 50 0.47 3.85 9.25
C SER A 50 -0.39 4.96 9.85
N GLN A 51 0.11 5.75 10.81
CA GLN A 51 -0.59 6.95 11.30
C GLN A 51 -0.47 8.10 10.29
N GLU A 52 0.69 8.28 9.68
CA GLU A 52 0.90 9.29 8.63
C GLU A 52 0.00 9.03 7.42
N TYR A 53 -0.13 7.78 7.00
CA TYR A 53 -1.04 7.36 5.94
C TYR A 53 -2.50 7.66 6.27
N LYS A 54 -2.95 7.30 7.49
CA LYS A 54 -4.32 7.62 7.96
C LYS A 54 -4.57 9.12 7.98
N TYR A 55 -3.58 9.89 8.44
CA TYR A 55 -3.67 11.34 8.46
C TYR A 55 -3.77 11.94 7.06
N CYS A 56 -2.98 11.43 6.10
CA CYS A 56 -3.05 11.81 4.69
C CYS A 56 -4.44 11.55 4.10
N MET A 57 -5.05 10.39 4.38
CA MET A 57 -6.38 10.06 3.86
C MET A 57 -7.53 10.88 4.47
N HIS A 58 -7.33 11.47 5.64
CA HIS A 58 -8.34 12.28 6.34
C HIS A 58 -8.19 13.79 6.09
N ARG A 59 -7.14 14.20 5.37
CA ARG A 59 -6.94 15.59 4.97
C ARG A 59 -7.72 15.97 3.71
#